data_AF-A0AAW8ID54-F1
#
_entry.id   AF-A0AAW8ID54-F1
#
_cell.length_a   1.000
_cell.length_b   1.000
_cell.length_c   1.000
_cell.angle_alpha   90.00
_cell.angle_beta   90.00
_cell.angle_gamma   90.00
#
_symmetry.space_group_name_H-M   'P 1'
#
loop_
_entity.id
_entity.type
_entity.pdbx_description
1 polymer ?
#
loop_
_entity_poly.entity_id
_entity_poly.type
_entity_poly.pdbx_seq_one_letter_code
_entity_poly.pdbx_strand_id
1 'polypeptide(L)'
;MTAEIEKYIEIQNNIDEILKNSPFKMSYIIEKSGIKKPTFFKKLKEKRFTPEELLVISKTIEPKQWRNETKEEILESLKRSEEDFKNGRVHDYKDVMEATRLRLEKYRNENKLL
;
A
#
# COMPACT_ATOMS: atom_id res chain seq x y z
N MET A 1 -26.95 -13.83 5.77
CA MET A 1 -27.50 -12.49 6.08
C MET A 1 -27.16 -12.02 7.48
N THR A 2 -27.48 -12.78 8.53
CA THR A 2 -27.20 -12.38 9.93
C THR A 2 -25.71 -12.23 10.20
N ALA A 3 -24.87 -13.16 9.72
CA ALA A 3 -23.42 -13.13 9.92
C ALA A 3 -22.74 -11.91 9.26
N GLU A 4 -23.24 -11.45 8.11
CA GLU A 4 -22.73 -10.26 7.42
C GLU A 4 -23.07 -8.98 8.19
N ILE A 5 -24.27 -8.94 8.79
CA ILE A 5 -24.69 -7.82 9.66
C ILE A 5 -23.88 -7.81 10.95
N GLU A 6 -23.61 -8.97 11.56
CA GLU A 6 -22.77 -9.09 12.75
C GLU A 6 -21.34 -8.59 12.49
N LYS A 7 -20.73 -9.00 11.35
CA LYS A 7 -19.43 -8.50 10.92
C LYS A 7 -19.42 -6.99 10.71
N TYR A 8 -20.47 -6.43 10.12
CA TYR A 8 -20.59 -4.99 9.95
C TYR A 8 -20.61 -4.25 11.30
N ILE A 9 -21.40 -4.75 12.26
CA ILE A 9 -21.47 -4.19 13.62
C ILE A 9 -20.10 -4.27 14.29
N GLU A 10 -19.39 -5.38 14.16
CA GLU A 10 -18.05 -5.57 14.71
C GLU A 10 -17.05 -4.55 14.13
N ILE A 11 -17.01 -4.40 12.80
CA ILE A 11 -16.15 -3.41 12.12
C ILE A 11 -16.46 -2.00 12.61
N GLN A 12 -17.74 -1.63 12.70
CA GLN A 12 -18.16 -0.31 13.13
C GLN A 12 -17.79 -0.04 14.60
N ASN A 13 -17.90 -1.07 15.46
CA ASN A 13 -17.52 -0.97 16.86
C ASN A 13 -16.00 -0.88 17.08
N ASN A 14 -15.20 -1.48 16.21
CA ASN A 14 -13.74 -1.52 16.34
C ASN A 14 -13.00 -0.56 15.38
N ILE A 15 -13.72 0.33 14.70
CA ILE A 15 -13.14 1.20 13.66
C ILE A 15 -12.00 2.07 14.19
N ASP A 16 -12.04 2.49 15.45
CA ASP A 16 -10.96 3.30 16.03
C ASP A 16 -9.65 2.52 16.19
N GLU A 17 -9.71 1.24 16.53
CA GLU A 17 -8.55 0.35 16.59
C GLU A 17 -8.05 -0.01 15.19
N ILE A 18 -8.97 -0.34 14.28
CA ILE A 18 -8.65 -0.64 12.88
C ILE A 18 -7.86 0.51 12.24
N LEU A 19 -8.31 1.75 12.44
CA LEU A 19 -7.63 2.92 11.88
C LEU A 19 -6.30 3.25 12.56
N LYS A 20 -6.14 2.92 13.85
CA LYS A 20 -4.85 3.08 14.56
C LYS A 20 -3.81 2.06 14.10
N ASN A 21 -4.25 0.83 13.82
CA ASN A 21 -3.38 -0.27 13.38
C ASN A 21 -3.12 -0.26 11.88
N SER A 22 -3.81 0.61 11.13
CA SER A 22 -3.58 0.80 9.70
C SER A 22 -2.16 1.37 9.44
N PRO A 23 -1.50 0.98 8.33
CA PRO A 23 -0.18 1.50 7.95
C PRO A 23 -0.22 2.96 7.49
N PHE A 24 -1.40 3.56 7.38
CA PHE A 24 -1.58 4.93 6.90
C PHE A 24 -1.84 5.93 8.02
N LYS A 25 -1.31 7.14 7.87
CA LYS A 25 -1.56 8.25 8.79
C LYS A 25 -3.04 8.66 8.75
N MET A 26 -3.59 9.00 9.92
CA MET A 26 -4.98 9.44 10.06
C MET A 26 -5.33 10.63 9.15
N SER A 27 -4.40 11.57 8.96
CA SER A 27 -4.61 12.72 8.05
C SER A 27 -4.85 12.29 6.60
N TYR A 28 -4.15 11.27 6.13
CA TYR A 28 -4.31 10.72 4.79
C TYR A 28 -5.67 10.02 4.64
N ILE A 29 -6.05 9.22 5.64
CA ILE A 29 -7.35 8.54 5.66
C ILE A 29 -8.50 9.56 5.62
N ILE A 30 -8.42 10.62 6.44
CA ILE A 30 -9.42 11.70 6.47
C ILE A 30 -9.53 12.37 5.09
N GLU A 31 -8.41 12.72 4.47
CA GLU A 31 -8.40 13.33 3.13
C GLU A 31 -9.08 12.43 2.10
N LYS A 32 -8.73 11.15 2.05
CA LYS A 32 -9.29 10.19 1.09
C LYS A 32 -10.74 9.81 1.35
N SER A 33 -11.19 9.89 2.61
CA SER A 33 -12.60 9.67 2.95
C SER A 33 -13.54 10.75 2.39
N GLY A 34 -13.03 11.94 2.06
CA GLY A 34 -13.86 13.08 1.64
C GLY A 34 -14.65 13.72 2.79
N ILE A 35 -14.51 13.22 4.03
CA ILE A 35 -15.20 13.73 5.21
C ILE A 35 -14.40 14.91 5.77
N LYS A 36 -15.08 16.02 6.07
CA LYS A 36 -14.45 17.16 6.76
C LYS A 36 -13.86 16.69 8.09
N LYS A 37 -12.63 17.11 8.38
CA LYS A 37 -11.87 16.69 9.58
C LYS A 37 -12.67 16.76 10.90
N PRO A 38 -13.42 17.84 11.22
CA PRO A 38 -14.25 17.88 12.43
C PRO A 38 -15.34 16.79 12.45
N THR A 39 -16.01 16.60 11.32
CA THR A 39 -17.06 15.58 11.14
C THR A 39 -16.49 14.17 11.25
N PHE A 40 -15.30 13.94 10.70
CA PHE A 40 -14.63 12.65 10.79
C PHE A 40 -14.35 12.27 12.25
N PHE A 41 -13.76 13.17 13.03
CA PHE A 41 -13.49 12.90 14.45
C PHE A 41 -14.77 12.74 15.28
N LYS A 42 -15.82 13.51 14.96
CA LYS A 42 -17.13 13.33 15.59
C LYS A 42 -17.69 11.93 15.31
N LYS A 43 -17.69 11.51 14.04
CA LYS A 43 -18.15 10.17 13.61
C LYS A 43 -17.31 9.05 14.20
N LEU A 44 -15.99 9.26 14.33
CA LEU A 44 -15.08 8.31 14.96
C LEU A 44 -15.39 8.12 16.45
N LYS A 45 -15.64 9.22 17.18
CA LYS A 45 -16.05 9.17 18.58
C LYS A 45 -17.41 8.53 18.78
N GLU A 46 -18.36 8.84 17.89
CA GLU A 46 -19.73 8.34 17.95
C GLU A 46 -19.90 6.93 17.34
N LYS A 47 -18.87 6.41 16.65
CA LYS A 47 -18.89 5.17 15.86
C LYS A 47 -20.05 5.15 14.87
N ARG A 48 -20.27 6.27 14.16
CA ARG A 48 -21.42 6.50 13.24
C ARG A 48 -20.98 6.82 11.82
N PHE A 49 -20.15 5.96 11.25
CA PHE A 49 -19.88 5.97 9.81
C PHE A 49 -21.02 5.30 9.06
N THR A 50 -21.29 5.76 7.83
CA THR A 50 -22.20 5.04 6.91
C THR A 50 -21.46 3.88 6.25
N PRO A 51 -22.18 2.88 5.73
CA PRO A 51 -21.54 1.78 4.98
C PRO A 51 -20.66 2.26 3.82
N GLU A 52 -21.07 3.31 3.12
CA GLU A 52 -20.32 3.89 2.00
C GLU A 52 -19.03 4.56 2.48
N GLU A 53 -19.09 5.30 3.60
CA GLU A 53 -17.91 5.91 4.22
C GLU A 53 -16.92 4.83 4.68
N LEU A 54 -17.42 3.77 5.33
CA LEU A 54 -16.59 2.64 5.77
C LEU A 54 -15.92 1.93 4.58
N LEU A 55 -16.63 1.78 3.46
CA LEU A 55 -16.09 1.18 2.24
C LEU A 55 -14.98 2.02 1.60
N VAL A 56 -15.10 3.35 1.61
CA VAL A 56 -14.03 4.24 1.11
C VAL A 56 -12.80 4.17 2.02
N ILE A 57 -13.05 4.17 3.34
CA ILE A 57 -12.01 4.05 4.34
C ILE A 57 -11.29 2.71 4.21
N SER A 58 -12.02 1.59 4.06
CA SER A 58 -11.43 0.24 3.93
C SER A 58 -10.47 0.16 2.72
N LYS A 59 -10.92 0.64 1.55
CA LYS A 59 -10.09 0.71 0.33
C LYS A 59 -8.85 1.59 0.48
N THR A 60 -8.87 2.54 1.40
CA THR A 60 -7.73 3.43 1.67
C THR A 60 -6.72 2.77 2.60
N ILE A 61 -7.18 2.02 3.60
CA ILE A 61 -6.31 1.38 4.60
C ILE A 61 -5.80 0.01 4.15
N GLU A 62 -6.50 -0.65 3.23
CA GLU A 62 -6.03 -1.87 2.60
C GLU A 62 -4.81 -1.55 1.73
N PRO A 63 -3.66 -2.21 1.96
CA PRO A 63 -2.48 -2.03 1.13
C PRO A 63 -2.85 -2.31 -0.33
N LYS A 64 -2.63 -1.33 -1.21
CA LYS A 64 -2.75 -1.56 -2.66
C LYS A 64 -1.76 -2.66 -3.04
N GLN A 65 -2.26 -3.81 -3.48
CA GLN A 65 -1.45 -4.80 -4.16
C GLN A 65 -1.02 -4.22 -5.51
N TRP A 66 0.15 -3.59 -5.55
CA TRP A 66 0.72 -3.00 -6.78
C TRP A 66 1.20 -4.08 -7.76
N ARG A 67 1.38 -5.30 -7.25
CA ARG A 67 1.72 -6.52 -7.97
C ARG A 67 0.94 -7.64 -7.30
N ASN A 68 0.56 -8.68 -8.03
CA ASN A 68 -0.05 -9.90 -7.47
C ASN A 68 0.96 -10.71 -6.62
N GLU A 69 2.00 -10.07 -6.11
CA GLU A 69 3.04 -10.68 -5.31
C GLU A 69 2.49 -10.89 -3.91
N THR A 70 2.52 -12.13 -3.47
CA THR A 70 2.15 -12.50 -2.12
C THR A 70 3.20 -12.00 -1.13
N LYS A 71 2.81 -11.90 0.15
CA LYS A 71 3.75 -11.50 1.21
C LYS A 71 4.95 -12.44 1.26
N GLU A 72 4.70 -13.72 1.01
CA GLU A 72 5.67 -14.80 1.01
C GLU A 72 6.72 -14.62 -0.11
N GLU A 73 6.29 -14.28 -1.32
CA GLU A 73 7.19 -14.03 -2.45
C GLU A 73 8.11 -12.83 -2.21
N ILE A 74 7.60 -11.76 -1.60
CA ILE A 74 8.41 -10.59 -1.24
C ILE A 74 9.48 -10.98 -0.22
N LEU A 75 9.09 -11.74 0.82
CA LEU A 75 10.03 -12.22 1.84
C LEU A 75 11.10 -13.14 1.27
N GLU A 76 10.72 -14.03 0.34
CA GLU A 76 11.66 -14.89 -0.37
C GLU A 76 12.66 -14.08 -1.21
N SER A 77 12.17 -13.08 -1.95
CA SER A 77 13.02 -12.19 -2.75
C SER A 77 14.01 -11.40 -1.86
N LEU A 78 13.57 -10.92 -0.70
CA LEU A 78 14.43 -10.24 0.26
C LEU A 78 15.50 -11.18 0.82
N LYS A 79 15.13 -12.39 1.22
CA LYS A 79 16.07 -13.41 1.72
C LYS A 79 17.12 -13.77 0.66
N ARG A 80 16.70 -13.95 -0.60
CA ARG A 80 17.62 -14.21 -1.71
C ARG A 80 18.61 -13.05 -1.89
N SER A 81 18.15 -11.82 -1.75
CA SER A 81 19.00 -10.63 -1.84
C SER A 81 20.05 -10.58 -0.72
N GLU A 82 19.67 -10.96 0.51
CA GLU A 82 20.61 -11.08 1.63
C GLU A 82 21.67 -12.18 1.39
N GLU A 83 21.25 -13.32 0.84
CA GLU A 83 22.16 -14.40 0.45
C GLU A 83 23.10 -13.99 -0.69
N ASP A 84 22.61 -13.24 -1.67
CA ASP A 84 23.41 -12.69 -2.76
C ASP A 84 24.47 -11.72 -2.20
N PHE A 85 24.09 -10.86 -1.26
CA PHE A 85 25.03 -9.97 -0.57
C PHE A 85 26.09 -10.75 0.21
N LYS A 86 25.69 -11.76 0.99
CA LYS A 86 26.60 -12.60 1.78
C LYS A 86 27.57 -13.39 0.90
N ASN A 87 27.12 -13.85 -0.27
CA ASN A 87 27.93 -14.59 -1.22
C ASN A 87 28.72 -13.69 -2.19
N GLY A 88 28.67 -12.37 -2.02
CA GLY A 88 29.37 -11.42 -2.89
C GLY A 88 28.82 -11.35 -4.32
N ARG A 89 27.60 -11.85 -4.57
CA ARG A 89 26.88 -11.73 -5.85
C ARG A 89 26.24 -10.34 -5.96
N VAL A 90 27.09 -9.33 -5.90
CA VAL A 90 26.71 -7.92 -5.98
C VAL A 90 27.30 -7.30 -7.25
N HIS A 91 26.69 -6.21 -7.71
CA HIS A 91 27.22 -5.43 -8.82
C HIS A 91 27.81 -4.13 -8.30
N ASP A 92 28.95 -3.70 -8.86
CA ASP A 92 29.51 -2.39 -8.55
C ASP A 92 28.60 -1.28 -9.08
N TYR A 93 28.51 -0.20 -8.32
CA TYR A 93 27.68 0.94 -8.68
C TYR A 93 28.03 1.51 -10.06
N LYS A 94 29.31 1.63 -10.40
CA LYS A 94 29.75 2.22 -11.67
C LYS A 94 29.30 1.37 -12.85
N ASP A 95 29.46 0.06 -12.74
CA ASP A 95 29.08 -0.89 -13.79
C ASP A 95 27.56 -0.86 -14.03
N VAL A 96 26.77 -0.81 -12.95
CA VAL A 96 25.30 -0.72 -13.05
C VAL A 96 24.86 0.58 -13.70
N MET A 97 25.48 1.71 -13.35
CA MET A 97 25.13 3.02 -13.91
C MET A 97 25.49 3.10 -15.39
N GLU A 98 26.64 2.58 -15.80
CA GLU A 98 27.05 2.55 -17.20
C GLU A 98 26.12 1.67 -18.03
N ALA A 99 25.84 0.45 -17.57
CA ALA A 99 24.90 -0.46 -18.23
C ALA A 99 23.50 0.16 -18.36
N THR A 100 23.02 0.85 -17.31
CA THR A 100 21.73 1.53 -17.32
C THR A 100 21.70 2.67 -18.35
N ARG A 101 22.77 3.48 -18.42
CA ARG A 101 22.89 4.56 -19.40
C ARG A 101 22.83 4.02 -20.83
N LEU A 102 23.64 3.00 -21.13
CA LEU A 102 23.67 2.36 -22.45
C LEU A 102 22.30 1.78 -22.83
N ARG A 103 21.61 1.15 -21.87
CA ARG A 103 20.26 0.62 -22.07
C ARG A 103 19.27 1.73 -22.44
N LEU A 104 19.28 2.85 -21.71
CA LEU A 104 18.40 4.00 -21.97
C LEU A 104 18.69 4.66 -23.32
N GLU A 105 19.96 4.78 -23.69
CA GLU A 105 20.38 5.32 -25.00
C GLU A 105 19.91 4.44 -26.15
N LYS A 106 20.04 3.11 -26.02
CA LYS A 106 19.50 2.15 -26.98
C LYS A 106 17.99 2.30 -27.15
N TYR A 107 17.23 2.30 -26.05
CA TYR A 107 15.77 2.52 -26.09
C TYR A 107 15.39 3.84 -26.75
N ARG A 108 16.12 4.93 -26.49
CA ARG A 108 15.88 6.24 -27.10
C ARG A 108 16.14 6.24 -28.61
N ASN A 109 17.21 5.57 -29.03
CA ASN A 109 17.57 5.52 -30.45
C ASN A 109 16.61 4.63 -31.24
N GLU A 110 16.17 3.50 -30.67
CA GLU A 110 15.17 2.61 -31.26
C GLU A 110 13.80 3.30 -31.42
N ASN A 111 13.38 4.12 -30.44
CA ASN A 111 12.14 4.89 -30.52
C ASN A 111 12.22 6.17 -31.38
N LYS A 112 13.41 6.54 -31.89
CA LYS A 112 13.59 7.66 -32.84
C LYS A 112 13.51 7.22 -34.31
N LEU A 113 13.47 5.91 -34.58
CA LEU A 113 13.37 5.31 -35.91
C LEU A 113 11.91 5.04 -36.36
N LEU A 114 10.93 5.56 -35.61
CA LEU A 114 9.50 5.63 -35.92
C LEU A 114 9.09 7.10 -36.07
#